data_AF-A0AAF1AXI6-F1
#
_entry.id   AF-A0AAF1AXI6-F1
#
_cell.length_a   1.000
_cell.length_b   1.000
_cell.length_c   1.000
_cell.angle_alpha   90.00
_cell.angle_beta   90.00
_cell.angle_gamma   90.00
#
_symmetry.space_group_name_H-M   'P 1'
#
loop_
_entity.id
_entity.type
_entity.pdbx_description
1 polymer ?
#
loop_
_entity_poly.entity_id
_entity_poly.type
_entity_poly.pdbx_seq_one_letter_code
_entity_poly.pdbx_strand_id
1 'polypeptide(L)'
;MHTTRSHCASNDTVLVSNVTALVSNDTACVDDKSIVRRSGNYPPPIWDDDFVQSLTSDFKGEIWNKYAGDLKERVRMLLNKEDTDNLKKLELVDSVQRLGVGYHFKNEINRILEAVYNNDKWDGKDNLHATSLKFRLLRQHYFEVPQGEFIYSVVSMLFFRYICMQIDDMRLILELL
;
A
#
# COMPACT_ATOMS: atom_id res chain seq x y z
N MET A 1 -16.93 -37.96 12.53
CA MET A 1 -18.36 -38.35 12.39
C MET A 1 -19.13 -37.60 13.47
N HIS A 2 -19.86 -36.54 13.13
CA HIS A 2 -20.76 -35.88 14.08
C HIS A 2 -22.08 -35.57 13.39
N THR A 3 -23.17 -36.05 13.99
CA THR A 3 -24.53 -35.99 13.43
C THR A 3 -25.31 -34.91 14.16
N THR A 4 -25.68 -33.83 13.46
CA THR A 4 -26.50 -32.77 14.05
C THR A 4 -27.97 -33.01 13.72
N ARG A 5 -28.75 -33.37 14.75
CA ARG A 5 -30.18 -33.70 14.67
C ARG A 5 -31.02 -32.43 14.66
N SER A 6 -31.66 -32.10 13.54
CA SER A 6 -32.64 -31.00 13.49
C SER A 6 -33.91 -31.40 14.26
N HIS A 7 -34.37 -30.50 15.14
CA HIS A 7 -35.70 -30.56 15.75
C HIS A 7 -36.65 -29.70 14.94
N CYS A 8 -37.73 -30.29 14.42
CA CYS A 8 -38.88 -29.55 13.93
C CYS A 8 -39.99 -29.64 14.98
N ALA A 9 -40.42 -28.50 15.52
CA ALA A 9 -41.58 -28.44 16.40
C ALA A 9 -42.84 -28.14 15.57
N SER A 10 -43.75 -29.10 15.48
CA SER A 10 -45.14 -28.84 15.06
C SER A 10 -45.96 -28.50 16.30
N ASN A 11 -46.68 -27.38 16.27
CA ASN A 11 -47.72 -27.05 17.22
C ASN A 11 -49.02 -26.82 16.45
N ASP A 12 -50.01 -27.71 16.64
CA ASP A 12 -51.31 -27.65 15.99
C ASP A 12 -52.44 -27.36 17.00
N THR A 13 -53.35 -26.45 16.62
CA THR A 13 -54.71 -26.23 17.18
C THR A 13 -54.77 -25.67 18.63
N VAL A 14 -55.79 -24.88 19.04
CA VAL A 14 -57.25 -25.07 18.90
C VAL A 14 -58.04 -23.78 18.55
N LEU A 15 -59.21 -24.01 17.95
CA LEU A 15 -60.35 -23.16 17.54
C LEU A 15 -60.74 -22.03 18.55
N VAL A 16 -61.52 -20.99 18.19
CA VAL A 16 -62.55 -20.90 17.11
C VAL A 16 -62.72 -19.46 16.59
N SER A 17 -63.23 -19.32 15.36
CA SER A 17 -64.26 -18.32 14.99
C SER A 17 -64.95 -18.71 13.67
N ASN A 18 -66.14 -18.14 13.40
CA ASN A 18 -67.02 -18.44 12.27
C ASN A 18 -67.37 -17.19 11.43
N VAL A 19 -66.94 -17.16 10.16
CA VAL A 19 -67.67 -16.52 9.04
C VAL A 19 -67.39 -17.35 7.77
N THR A 20 -68.42 -17.74 7.03
CA THR A 20 -68.30 -18.39 5.72
C THR A 20 -68.26 -17.36 4.60
N ALA A 21 -67.15 -17.25 3.89
CA ALA A 21 -67.02 -16.50 2.64
C ALA A 21 -66.67 -17.45 1.49
N LEU A 22 -67.45 -17.41 0.41
CA LEU A 22 -67.16 -18.14 -0.83
C LEU A 22 -66.03 -17.42 -1.59
N VAL A 23 -64.78 -17.74 -1.25
CA VAL A 23 -63.62 -17.32 -2.05
C VAL A 23 -63.49 -18.28 -3.24
N SER A 24 -63.60 -17.73 -4.45
CA SER A 24 -63.34 -18.49 -5.68
C SER A 24 -61.88 -18.96 -5.69
N ASN A 25 -61.69 -20.27 -5.71
CA ASN A 25 -60.37 -20.88 -5.57
C ASN A 25 -59.64 -20.94 -6.93
N ASP A 26 -59.38 -19.76 -7.52
CA ASP A 26 -58.43 -19.64 -8.63
C ASP A 26 -57.04 -19.94 -8.08
N THR A 27 -56.68 -21.22 -8.13
CA THR A 27 -55.40 -21.75 -7.68
C THR A 27 -54.34 -21.36 -8.71
N ALA A 28 -53.97 -20.08 -8.72
CA ALA A 28 -52.78 -19.64 -9.43
C ALA A 28 -51.61 -20.46 -8.91
N CYS A 29 -51.01 -21.26 -9.80
CA CYS A 29 -49.80 -22.00 -9.48
C CYS A 29 -48.67 -21.00 -9.26
N VAL A 30 -48.47 -20.60 -8.00
CA VAL A 30 -47.23 -20.01 -7.52
C VAL A 30 -46.19 -21.11 -7.59
N ASP A 31 -45.63 -21.27 -8.79
CA ASP A 31 -44.41 -22.01 -9.05
C ASP A 31 -43.30 -21.32 -8.25
N ASP A 32 -43.10 -21.79 -7.00
CA ASP A 32 -42.02 -21.38 -6.12
C ASP A 32 -40.70 -21.90 -6.72
N LYS A 33 -40.29 -21.24 -7.81
CA LYS A 33 -38.98 -21.35 -8.42
C LYS A 33 -37.96 -20.76 -7.46
N SER A 34 -37.68 -21.52 -6.40
CA SER A 34 -36.60 -21.24 -5.46
C SER A 34 -35.36 -20.85 -6.28
N ILE A 35 -34.88 -19.62 -6.05
CA ILE A 35 -33.78 -19.07 -6.85
C ILE A 35 -32.49 -19.73 -6.37
N VAL A 36 -32.19 -20.90 -6.95
CA VAL A 36 -30.98 -21.67 -6.65
C VAL A 36 -29.75 -20.88 -7.09
N ARG A 37 -29.11 -20.21 -6.12
CA ARG A 37 -27.83 -19.52 -6.35
C ARG A 37 -26.69 -20.54 -6.37
N ARG A 38 -25.73 -20.34 -7.28
CA ARG A 38 -24.49 -21.11 -7.32
C ARG A 38 -23.56 -20.67 -6.19
N SER A 39 -22.92 -21.63 -5.52
CA SER A 39 -21.82 -21.36 -4.58
C SER A 39 -20.57 -20.90 -5.33
N GLY A 40 -19.82 -19.96 -4.74
CA GLY A 40 -18.51 -19.54 -5.25
C GLY A 40 -17.37 -20.50 -4.93
N ASN A 41 -17.57 -21.43 -3.98
CA ASN A 41 -16.56 -22.40 -3.51
C ASN A 41 -15.20 -21.79 -3.13
N TYR A 42 -15.22 -20.59 -2.55
CA TYR A 42 -14.01 -19.94 -2.03
C TYR A 42 -13.44 -20.72 -0.84
N PRO A 43 -12.10 -20.78 -0.68
CA PRO A 43 -11.48 -21.33 0.52
C PRO A 43 -11.81 -20.45 1.75
N PRO A 44 -11.74 -21.01 2.97
CA PRO A 44 -11.84 -20.24 4.20
C PRO A 44 -10.72 -19.19 4.32
N PRO A 45 -10.88 -18.15 5.16
CA PRO A 45 -9.81 -17.21 5.44
C PRO A 45 -8.57 -17.90 6.02
N ILE A 46 -7.39 -17.36 5.71
CA ILE A 46 -6.10 -17.88 6.18
C ILE A 46 -5.95 -17.71 7.71
N TRP A 47 -6.59 -16.68 8.26
CA TRP A 47 -6.57 -16.33 9.68
C TRP A 47 -7.96 -16.59 10.28
N ASP A 48 -7.99 -17.31 11.39
CA ASP A 48 -9.19 -17.45 12.22
C ASP A 48 -9.38 -16.23 13.15
N ASP A 49 -10.59 -16.11 13.70
CA ASP A 49 -11.01 -14.96 14.52
C ASP A 49 -10.26 -14.92 15.86
N ASP A 50 -10.03 -16.07 16.50
CA ASP A 50 -9.30 -16.18 17.76
C ASP A 50 -7.84 -15.70 17.59
N PHE A 51 -7.17 -16.10 16.51
CA PHE A 51 -5.84 -15.62 16.14
C PHE A 51 -5.82 -14.10 15.97
N VAL A 52 -6.75 -13.53 15.18
CA VAL A 52 -6.81 -12.09 14.93
C VAL A 52 -7.07 -11.31 16.23
N GLN A 53 -7.94 -11.81 17.11
CA GLN A 53 -8.21 -11.21 18.42
C GLN A 53 -7.04 -11.35 19.40
N SER A 54 -6.22 -12.40 19.27
CA SER A 54 -5.01 -12.60 20.10
C SER A 54 -3.88 -11.62 19.79
N LEU A 55 -3.93 -10.91 18.65
CA LEU A 55 -2.84 -10.05 18.18
C LEU A 55 -2.55 -8.90 19.16
N THR A 56 -1.42 -9.00 19.84
CA THR A 56 -0.84 -7.90 20.63
C THR A 56 0.52 -7.47 20.08
N SER A 57 1.11 -6.44 20.67
CA SER A 57 2.44 -5.95 20.33
C SER A 57 3.15 -5.56 21.62
N ASP A 58 4.38 -6.03 21.78
CA ASP A 58 5.26 -5.71 22.90
C ASP A 58 5.82 -4.28 22.80
N PHE A 59 5.68 -3.65 21.63
CA PHE A 59 6.12 -2.29 21.33
C PHE A 59 5.07 -1.22 21.70
N LYS A 60 4.25 -1.49 22.72
CA LYS A 60 3.22 -0.58 23.26
C LYS A 60 3.75 0.13 24.52
N GLY A 61 3.26 1.36 24.77
CA GLY A 61 3.51 2.10 26.01
C GLY A 61 4.55 3.23 25.90
N GLU A 62 4.70 3.98 27.00
CA GLU A 62 5.44 5.25 27.02
C GLU A 62 6.93 5.12 26.67
N ILE A 63 7.58 4.03 27.06
CA ILE A 63 9.02 3.80 26.82
C ILE A 63 9.28 3.71 25.30
N TRP A 64 8.50 2.91 24.59
CA TRP A 64 8.63 2.75 23.13
C TRP A 64 8.20 4.02 22.38
N ASN A 65 7.12 4.68 22.82
CA ASN A 65 6.69 5.97 22.27
C ASN A 65 7.78 7.04 22.39
N LYS A 66 8.45 7.12 23.56
CA LYS A 66 9.56 8.05 23.79
C LYS A 66 10.75 7.71 22.90
N TYR A 67 11.16 6.45 22.84
CA TYR A 67 12.28 6.01 21.99
C TYR A 67 12.03 6.30 20.50
N ALA A 68 10.81 6.04 20.01
CA ALA A 68 10.40 6.37 18.66
C ALA A 68 10.38 7.90 18.41
N GLY A 69 9.96 8.69 19.40
CA GLY A 69 10.03 10.15 19.36
C GLY A 69 11.46 10.68 19.27
N ASP A 70 12.37 10.19 20.12
CA ASP A 70 13.78 10.56 20.13
C ASP A 70 14.47 10.20 18.81
N LEU A 71 14.16 9.03 18.23
CA LEU A 71 14.70 8.61 16.93
C LEU A 71 14.12 9.46 15.78
N LYS A 72 12.83 9.77 15.83
CA LYS A 72 12.17 10.65 14.85
C LYS A 72 12.80 12.03 14.83
N GLU A 73 13.11 12.61 15.99
CA GLU A 73 13.76 13.92 16.05
C GLU A 73 15.21 13.88 15.53
N ARG A 74 15.95 12.80 15.79
CA ARG A 74 17.28 12.60 15.18
C ARG A 74 17.23 12.57 13.66
N VAL A 75 16.27 11.87 13.06
CA VAL A 75 16.08 11.84 11.59
C VAL A 75 15.68 13.23 11.06
N ARG A 76 14.81 13.95 11.76
CA ARG A 76 14.44 15.34 11.42
C ARG A 76 15.66 16.28 11.41
N MET A 77 16.53 16.20 12.42
CA MET A 77 17.77 16.99 12.45
C MET A 77 18.69 16.67 11.27
N LEU A 78 18.81 15.39 10.89
CA LEU A 78 19.62 14.99 9.72
C LEU A 78 19.05 15.52 8.40
N LEU A 79 17.73 15.46 8.20
CA LEU A 79 17.06 16.01 7.01
C LEU A 79 17.19 17.54 6.92
N ASN A 80 17.16 18.24 8.06
CA ASN A 80 17.24 19.70 8.11
C ASN A 80 18.66 20.27 8.04
N LYS A 81 19.72 19.44 8.16
CA LYS A 81 21.12 19.90 8.23
C LYS A 81 21.59 20.52 6.91
N GLU A 82 21.80 21.84 6.93
CA GLU A 82 22.12 22.64 5.73
C GLU A 82 23.42 22.18 5.05
N ASP A 83 24.52 22.05 5.79
CA ASP A 83 25.85 21.64 5.29
C ASP A 83 25.96 20.21 4.73
N THR A 84 24.86 19.46 4.65
CA THR A 84 24.87 18.11 4.07
C THR A 84 24.74 18.19 2.56
N ASP A 85 25.67 17.53 1.88
CA ASP A 85 25.63 17.24 0.44
C ASP A 85 24.23 16.82 -0.06
N ASN A 86 23.85 17.31 -1.25
CA ASN A 86 22.49 17.13 -1.75
C ASN A 86 22.18 15.69 -2.13
N LEU A 87 23.16 14.94 -2.66
CA LEU A 87 22.99 13.52 -2.93
C LEU A 87 22.70 12.75 -1.64
N LYS A 88 23.50 12.97 -0.58
CA LYS A 88 23.26 12.34 0.74
C LYS A 88 21.90 12.71 1.35
N LYS A 89 21.39 13.94 1.12
CA LYS A 89 20.03 14.32 1.52
C LYS A 89 18.98 13.49 0.76
N LEU A 90 19.12 13.32 -0.56
CA LEU A 90 18.21 12.48 -1.35
C LEU A 90 18.28 11.00 -0.96
N GLU A 91 19.45 10.46 -0.66
CA GLU A 91 19.63 9.08 -0.18
C GLU A 91 18.95 8.86 1.18
N LEU A 92 19.00 9.86 2.07
CA LEU A 92 18.28 9.83 3.34
C LEU A 92 16.76 9.89 3.13
N VAL A 93 16.27 10.73 2.21
CA VAL A 93 14.84 10.77 1.82
C VAL A 93 14.39 9.41 1.29
N ASP A 94 15.12 8.81 0.36
CA ASP A 94 14.80 7.49 -0.21
C ASP A 94 14.76 6.40 0.86
N SER A 95 15.78 6.37 1.73
CA SER A 95 15.85 5.43 2.86
C SER A 95 14.64 5.56 3.78
N VAL A 96 14.28 6.79 4.16
CA VAL A 96 13.13 7.10 5.03
C VAL A 96 11.79 6.72 4.37
N GLN A 97 11.66 6.86 3.05
CA GLN A 97 10.49 6.41 2.31
C GLN A 97 10.41 4.88 2.19
N ARG A 98 11.53 4.21 1.84
CA ARG A 98 11.61 2.74 1.70
C ARG A 98 11.40 1.99 3.02
N LEU A 99 11.74 2.63 4.15
CA LEU A 99 11.41 2.15 5.51
C LEU A 99 9.94 2.33 5.90
N GLY A 100 9.09 2.92 5.04
CA GLY A 100 7.66 3.14 5.31
C GLY A 100 7.36 4.24 6.33
N VAL A 101 8.37 4.95 6.85
CA VAL A 101 8.22 5.99 7.90
C VAL A 101 8.20 7.42 7.35
N GLY A 102 8.36 7.62 6.04
CA GLY A 102 8.38 8.94 5.40
C GLY A 102 7.14 9.82 5.63
N TYR A 103 6.00 9.23 5.99
CA TYR A 103 4.80 9.99 6.37
C TYR A 103 4.98 10.87 7.62
N HIS A 104 6.01 10.62 8.44
CA HIS A 104 6.39 11.46 9.58
C HIS A 104 7.20 12.72 9.20
N PHE A 105 7.71 12.80 7.97
CA PHE A 105 8.70 13.79 7.52
C PHE A 105 8.27 14.50 6.23
N LYS A 106 6.96 14.56 5.95
CA LYS A 106 6.42 15.09 4.68
C LYS A 106 6.90 16.51 4.37
N ASN A 107 6.98 17.36 5.38
CA ASN A 107 7.37 18.77 5.22
C ASN A 107 8.86 18.88 4.89
N GLU A 108 9.69 18.12 5.60
CA GLU A 108 11.13 18.05 5.43
C GLU A 108 11.50 17.49 4.05
N ILE A 109 10.83 16.40 3.64
CA ILE A 109 10.99 15.78 2.31
C ILE A 109 10.60 16.77 1.21
N ASN A 110 9.42 17.41 1.31
CA ASN A 110 8.97 18.38 0.31
C ASN A 110 9.94 19.56 0.18
N ARG A 111 10.42 20.11 1.32
CA ARG A 111 11.41 21.21 1.33
C ARG A 111 12.73 20.82 0.65
N ILE A 112 13.21 19.60 0.89
CA ILE A 112 14.44 19.07 0.24
C ILE A 112 14.21 18.94 -1.27
N LEU A 113 13.09 18.38 -1.69
CA LEU A 113 12.80 18.16 -3.11
C LEU A 113 12.58 19.47 -3.87
N GLU A 114 11.90 20.45 -3.26
CA GLU A 114 11.75 21.80 -3.81
C GLU A 114 13.10 22.52 -3.95
N ALA A 115 13.96 22.45 -2.94
CA ALA A 115 15.31 23.00 -3.01
C ALA A 115 16.19 22.33 -4.09
N VAL A 116 16.03 21.02 -4.29
CA VAL A 116 16.74 20.25 -5.33
C VAL A 116 16.15 20.48 -6.73
N TYR A 117 14.84 20.71 -6.84
CA TYR A 117 14.15 21.06 -8.08
C TYR A 117 14.59 22.42 -8.59
N ASN A 118 14.56 23.44 -7.73
CA ASN A 118 14.94 24.82 -8.05
C ASN A 118 16.46 25.06 -8.16
N ASN A 119 17.30 24.03 -8.03
CA ASN A 119 18.75 24.14 -8.14
C ASN A 119 19.24 23.76 -9.55
N ASP A 120 19.43 24.77 -10.40
CA ASP A 120 19.99 24.66 -11.75
C ASP A 120 21.41 24.04 -11.77
N LYS A 121 22.17 24.26 -10.69
CA LYS A 121 23.55 23.81 -10.48
C LYS A 121 23.60 22.50 -9.68
N TRP A 122 22.81 21.53 -10.11
CA TRP A 122 22.99 20.14 -9.67
C TRP A 122 24.41 19.66 -10.03
N ASP A 123 25.18 19.31 -9.01
CA ASP A 123 26.55 18.79 -9.08
C ASP A 123 26.59 17.36 -9.61
N GLY A 124 25.60 16.53 -9.27
CA GLY A 124 25.50 15.14 -9.68
C GLY A 124 25.06 14.89 -11.13
N LYS A 125 25.14 15.85 -12.06
CA LYS A 125 24.71 15.66 -13.47
C LYS A 125 25.51 14.57 -14.20
N ASP A 126 26.79 14.42 -13.87
CA ASP A 126 27.67 13.38 -14.43
C ASP A 126 27.58 12.04 -13.67
N ASN A 127 26.79 11.98 -12.59
CA ASN A 127 26.59 10.78 -11.78
C ASN A 127 25.21 10.18 -12.06
N LEU A 128 25.20 8.98 -12.66
CA LEU A 128 23.98 8.24 -13.02
C LEU A 128 23.07 7.99 -11.80
N HIS A 129 23.63 7.59 -10.66
CA HIS A 129 22.88 7.33 -9.43
C HIS A 129 22.26 8.61 -8.87
N ALA A 130 23.03 9.71 -8.83
CA ALA A 130 22.52 10.99 -8.37
C ALA A 130 21.40 11.54 -9.26
N THR A 131 21.54 11.38 -10.58
CA THR A 131 20.55 11.83 -11.56
C THR A 131 19.30 10.95 -11.58
N SER A 132 19.43 9.62 -11.51
CA SER A 132 18.29 8.70 -11.44
C SER A 132 17.51 8.87 -10.14
N LEU A 133 18.19 9.01 -9.00
CA LEU A 133 17.59 9.24 -7.70
C LEU A 133 16.83 10.57 -7.65
N LYS A 134 17.44 11.67 -8.10
CA LYS A 134 16.79 12.98 -8.22
C LYS A 134 15.52 12.89 -9.07
N PHE A 135 15.61 12.30 -10.26
CA PHE A 135 14.46 12.17 -11.16
C PHE A 135 13.33 11.33 -10.55
N ARG A 136 13.66 10.16 -10.00
CA ARG A 136 12.67 9.25 -9.41
C ARG A 136 11.91 9.91 -8.27
N LEU A 137 12.63 10.54 -7.34
CA LEU A 137 12.02 11.23 -6.19
C LEU A 137 11.15 12.41 -6.64
N LEU A 138 11.63 13.25 -7.56
CA LEU A 138 10.84 14.37 -8.08
C LEU A 138 9.53 13.90 -8.77
N ARG A 139 9.60 12.84 -9.58
CA ARG A 139 8.42 12.27 -10.26
C ARG A 139 7.44 11.61 -9.27
N GLN A 140 7.94 10.95 -8.23
CA GLN A 140 7.11 10.37 -7.16
C GLN A 140 6.36 11.44 -6.33
N HIS A 141 6.89 12.66 -6.27
CA HIS A 141 6.27 13.81 -5.59
C HIS A 141 5.62 14.81 -6.57
N TYR A 142 5.33 14.38 -7.80
CA TYR A 142 4.56 15.13 -8.80
C TYR A 142 5.20 16.46 -9.28
N PHE A 143 6.53 16.61 -9.15
CA PHE A 143 7.24 17.72 -9.77
C PHE A 143 7.33 17.54 -11.29
N GLU A 144 7.15 18.64 -12.05
CA GLU A 144 7.24 18.65 -13.51
C GLU A 144 8.70 18.60 -13.97
N VAL A 145 9.27 17.40 -14.09
CA VAL A 145 10.63 17.22 -14.63
C VAL A 145 10.58 17.12 -16.16
N PRO A 146 11.22 18.05 -16.92
CA PRO A 146 11.27 17.97 -18.38
C PRO A 146 11.96 16.69 -18.86
N GLN A 147 11.32 15.97 -19.78
CA GLN A 147 11.87 14.71 -20.31
C GLN A 147 13.21 14.90 -21.04
N GLY A 148 13.47 16.08 -21.62
CA GLY A 148 14.66 16.35 -22.42
C GLY A 148 15.98 16.13 -21.68
N GLU A 149 16.12 16.69 -20.47
CA GLU A 149 17.36 16.55 -19.69
C GLU A 149 17.62 15.11 -19.24
N PHE A 150 16.54 14.37 -18.94
CA PHE A 150 16.63 12.99 -18.47
C PHE A 150 16.89 11.99 -19.60
N ILE A 151 16.22 12.15 -20.76
CA ILE A 151 16.37 11.24 -21.90
C ILE A 151 17.81 11.25 -22.42
N TYR A 152 18.45 12.41 -22.59
CA TYR A 152 19.83 12.45 -23.08
C TYR A 152 20.83 11.84 -22.10
N SER A 153 20.68 12.05 -20.78
CA SER A 153 21.55 11.41 -19.79
C SER A 153 21.31 9.91 -19.73
N VAL A 154 20.06 9.50 -19.50
CA VAL A 154 19.74 8.10 -19.16
C VAL A 154 19.68 7.20 -20.39
N VAL A 155 19.20 7.66 -21.55
CA VAL A 155 19.26 6.84 -22.78
C VAL A 155 20.70 6.76 -23.32
N SER A 156 21.50 7.83 -23.25
CA SER A 156 22.92 7.75 -23.62
C SER A 156 23.69 6.79 -22.70
N MET A 157 23.51 6.91 -21.38
CA MET A 157 24.17 6.04 -20.42
C MET A 157 23.65 4.59 -20.49
N LEU A 158 22.35 4.34 -20.70
CA LEU A 158 21.83 2.99 -20.91
C LEU A 158 22.32 2.38 -22.24
N PHE A 159 22.50 3.19 -23.30
CA PHE A 159 23.03 2.71 -24.58
C PHE A 159 24.51 2.33 -24.49
N PHE A 160 25.34 3.16 -23.83
CA PHE A 160 26.72 2.79 -23.50
C PHE A 160 26.79 1.58 -22.56
N ARG A 161 25.91 1.54 -21.56
CA ARG A 161 25.88 0.45 -20.57
C ARG A 161 25.40 -0.87 -21.18
N TYR A 162 24.50 -0.86 -22.16
CA TYR A 162 24.10 -2.06 -22.91
C TYR A 162 25.27 -2.75 -23.63
N ILE A 163 26.28 -1.99 -24.06
CA ILE A 163 27.51 -2.53 -24.69
C ILE A 163 28.51 -3.03 -23.63
N CYS A 164 28.56 -2.45 -22.43
CA CYS A 164 29.44 -2.92 -21.34
C CYS A 164 28.82 -3.99 -20.42
N MET A 165 27.49 -4.13 -20.33
CA MET A 165 26.80 -5.01 -19.37
C MET A 165 26.81 -6.50 -19.69
N GLN A 166 27.68 -6.98 -20.57
CA GLN A 166 27.82 -8.42 -20.78
C GLN A 166 28.46 -9.13 -19.56
N ILE A 167 28.94 -8.38 -18.55
CA ILE A 167 29.58 -8.88 -17.33
C ILE A 167 29.13 -8.05 -16.10
N ASP A 168 28.49 -8.72 -15.12
CA ASP A 168 28.50 -8.48 -13.67
C ASP A 168 27.63 -7.44 -12.90
N ASP A 169 26.54 -6.84 -13.41
CA ASP A 169 25.65 -6.06 -12.50
C ASP A 169 24.13 -6.06 -12.77
N MET A 170 23.44 -7.05 -12.17
CA MET A 170 21.97 -7.16 -12.12
C MET A 170 21.29 -6.19 -11.14
N ARG A 171 22.05 -5.52 -10.24
CA ARG A 171 21.47 -4.73 -9.15
C ARG A 171 20.85 -3.41 -9.62
N LEU A 172 21.32 -2.88 -10.74
CA LEU A 172 20.88 -1.59 -11.32
C LEU A 172 19.66 -1.67 -12.25
N ILE A 173 19.16 -2.87 -12.56
CA ILE A 173 17.88 -3.03 -13.28
C ILE A 173 16.68 -2.87 -12.33
N LEU A 174 16.84 -3.28 -11.07
CA LEU A 174 15.78 -3.31 -10.06
C LEU A 174 15.43 -1.93 -9.44
N GLU A 175 16.18 -0.87 -9.73
CA GLU A 175 15.85 0.50 -9.29
C GLU A 175 15.19 1.36 -10.39
N LEU A 176 14.86 0.75 -11.54
CA LEU A 176 14.22 1.39 -12.70
C LEU A 176 12.78 0.87 -12.98
N LEU A 177 12.23 0.04 -12.10
CA LEU A 177 10.86 -0.48 -12.12
C LEU A 177 10.10 -0.04 -10.86
#